data_AF-A0A939HZ30-F1
#
_entry.id   AF-A0A939HZ30-F1
#
_cell.length_a   1.000
_cell.length_b   1.000
_cell.length_c   1.000
_cell.angle_alpha   90.00
_cell.angle_beta   90.00
_cell.angle_gamma   90.00
#
_symmetry.space_group_name_H-M   'P 1'
#
loop_
_entity.id
_entity.type
_entity.pdbx_description
1 polymer ?
#
loop_
_entity_poly.entity_id
_entity_poly.type
_entity_poly.pdbx_seq_one_letter_code
_entity_poly.pdbx_strand_id
1 'polypeptide(L)'
;MVSIAQYRQYIQTLLMSMAKDREDENVEAQTILDTERDHYQLIYVGWHNKKRVFGPILHLDIKDGKIWIQWNGTEEDIAAELEALGVPKNNIVLGFHPPIMRQFTDYAVY
;
A
#
# COMPACT_ATOMS: atom_id res chain seq x y z
N MET A 1 -4.50 -21.05 3.20
CA MET A 1 -4.85 -19.84 2.42
C MET A 1 -4.93 -18.68 3.39
N VAL A 2 -4.34 -17.54 3.05
CA VAL A 2 -4.41 -16.33 3.89
C VAL A 2 -5.82 -15.75 3.77
N SER A 3 -6.43 -15.40 4.89
CA SER A 3 -7.79 -14.81 4.93
C SER A 3 -7.76 -13.30 4.66
N ILE A 4 -8.89 -12.71 4.28
CA ILE A 4 -9.03 -11.24 4.17
C ILE A 4 -8.63 -10.56 5.47
N ALA A 5 -9.01 -11.13 6.63
CA ALA A 5 -8.61 -10.60 7.94
C ALA A 5 -7.09 -10.53 8.11
N GLN A 6 -6.35 -11.51 7.61
CA GLN A 6 -4.89 -11.47 7.62
C GLN A 6 -4.32 -10.43 6.63
N TYR A 7 -4.91 -10.25 5.45
CA TYR A 7 -4.50 -9.17 4.53
C TYR A 7 -4.68 -7.79 5.17
N ARG A 8 -5.83 -7.56 5.83
CA ARG A 8 -6.07 -6.34 6.60
C ARG A 8 -5.00 -6.12 7.66
N GLN A 9 -4.62 -7.18 8.38
CA GLN A 9 -3.60 -7.10 9.42
C GLN A 9 -2.23 -6.76 8.82
N TYR A 10 -1.82 -7.42 7.73
CA TYR A 10 -0.54 -7.18 7.06
C TYR A 10 -0.45 -5.74 6.56
N ILE A 11 -1.48 -5.28 5.82
CA ILE A 11 -1.53 -3.93 5.26
C ILE A 11 -1.47 -2.87 6.36
N GLN A 12 -2.30 -3.00 7.40
CA GLN A 12 -2.29 -2.05 8.52
C GLN A 12 -0.95 -2.04 9.25
N THR A 13 -0.34 -3.21 9.48
CA THR A 13 0.96 -3.33 10.17
C THR A 13 2.07 -2.67 9.35
N LEU A 14 2.11 -2.93 8.03
CA LEU A 14 3.04 -2.31 7.10
C LEU A 14 2.94 -0.78 7.17
N LEU A 15 1.74 -0.23 6.95
CA LEU A 15 1.54 1.23 6.93
C LEU A 15 1.86 1.89 8.28
N MET A 16 1.49 1.25 9.40
CA MET A 16 1.82 1.76 10.73
C MET A 16 3.31 1.71 11.05
N SER A 17 4.03 0.67 10.59
CA SER A 17 5.49 0.59 10.74
C SER A 17 6.17 1.71 9.97
N MET A 18 5.86 1.86 8.68
CA MET A 18 6.41 2.92 7.83
C MET A 18 6.10 4.32 8.36
N ALA A 19 4.90 4.52 8.93
CA ALA A 19 4.55 5.80 9.55
C ALA A 19 5.39 6.09 10.80
N LYS A 20 5.67 5.07 11.61
CA LYS A 20 6.48 5.19 12.82
C LYS A 20 7.95 5.45 12.53
N ASP A 21 8.48 4.89 11.45
CA ASP A 21 9.88 5.02 11.06
C ASP A 21 10.20 6.38 10.43
N ARG A 22 9.18 7.24 10.19
CA ARG A 22 9.40 8.60 9.72
C ARG A 22 9.82 9.54 10.85
N GLU A 23 11.05 10.01 10.77
CA GLU A 23 11.61 11.05 11.65
C GLU A 23 11.65 12.41 10.92
N ASP A 24 10.53 13.13 10.88
CA ASP A 24 10.45 14.49 10.34
C ASP A 24 9.48 15.35 11.17
N GLU A 25 9.98 16.37 11.85
CA GLU A 25 9.18 17.24 12.73
C GLU A 25 8.17 18.13 11.98
N ASN A 26 8.39 18.37 10.68
CA ASN A 26 7.55 19.28 9.89
C ASN A 26 6.66 18.55 8.87
N VAL A 27 6.81 17.23 8.75
CA VAL A 27 6.02 16.38 7.85
C VAL A 27 5.52 15.16 8.60
N GLU A 28 4.23 15.19 8.91
CA GLU A 28 3.55 14.09 9.57
C GLU A 28 3.31 12.94 8.60
N ALA A 29 3.60 11.72 9.05
CA ALA A 29 3.09 10.51 8.46
C ALA A 29 1.72 10.17 9.06
N GLN A 30 0.67 10.17 8.24
CA GLN A 30 -0.68 9.84 8.67
C GLN A 30 -1.14 8.56 7.99
N THR A 31 -1.70 7.62 8.76
CA THR A 31 -2.37 6.43 8.23
C THR A 31 -3.87 6.67 8.12
N ILE A 32 -4.44 6.37 6.96
CA ILE A 32 -5.88 6.40 6.71
C ILE A 32 -6.32 4.97 6.47
N LEU A 33 -7.07 4.41 7.42
CA LEU A 33 -7.45 3.01 7.45
C LEU A 33 -8.98 2.89 7.41
N ASP A 34 -9.55 2.70 6.22
CA ASP A 34 -10.98 2.40 6.06
C ASP A 34 -11.15 0.88 5.98
N THR A 35 -11.41 0.25 7.13
CA THR A 35 -11.60 -1.21 7.25
C THR A 35 -12.99 -1.67 6.83
N GLU A 36 -13.95 -0.75 6.69
CA GLU A 36 -15.30 -1.05 6.20
C GLU A 36 -15.32 -1.20 4.68
N ARG A 37 -14.52 -0.38 3.99
CA ARG A 37 -14.45 -0.33 2.52
C ARG A 37 -13.13 -0.87 1.95
N ASP A 38 -12.24 -1.31 2.82
CA ASP A 38 -10.94 -1.89 2.49
C ASP A 38 -10.03 -0.95 1.67
N HIS A 39 -9.92 0.31 2.12
CA HIS A 39 -9.00 1.31 1.57
C HIS A 39 -7.98 1.74 2.61
N TYR A 40 -6.69 1.66 2.26
CA TYR A 40 -5.59 1.88 3.20
C TYR A 40 -4.52 2.77 2.58
N GLN A 41 -4.20 3.88 3.25
CA GLN A 41 -3.19 4.82 2.78
C GLN A 41 -2.21 5.19 3.89
N LEU A 42 -0.95 5.36 3.50
CA LEU A 42 0.03 6.18 4.19
C LEU A 42 0.16 7.48 3.41
N ILE A 43 -0.09 8.61 4.05
CA ILE A 43 0.05 9.94 3.44
C ILE A 43 1.06 10.78 4.22
N TYR A 44 1.73 11.69 3.52
CA TYR A 44 2.52 12.73 4.15
C TYR A 44 1.79 14.06 4.13
N VAL A 45 1.82 14.75 5.26
CA VAL A 45 1.10 16.01 5.49
C VAL A 45 2.03 16.96 6.24
N GLY A 46 2.47 18.03 5.58
CA GLY A 46 3.33 19.00 6.24
C GLY A 46 3.95 20.01 5.31
N TRP A 47 5.09 20.55 5.73
CA TRP A 47 5.84 21.53 4.97
C TRP A 47 7.32 21.19 5.04
N HIS A 48 7.99 21.30 3.89
CA HIS A 48 9.45 21.25 3.83
C HIS A 48 9.93 22.59 3.31
N ASN A 49 10.56 23.39 4.19
CA ASN A 49 10.84 24.80 3.94
C ASN A 49 9.57 25.58 3.53
N LYS A 50 9.52 26.10 2.30
CA LYS A 50 8.38 26.85 1.75
C LYS A 50 7.50 26.00 0.83
N LYS A 51 7.73 24.68 0.76
CA LYS A 51 7.00 23.76 -0.12
C LYS A 51 6.03 22.91 0.69
N ARG A 52 4.78 22.84 0.22
CA ARG A 52 3.77 21.94 0.78
C ARG A 52 4.18 20.50 0.49
N VAL A 53 4.16 19.66 1.52
CA VAL A 53 4.22 18.20 1.38
C VAL A 53 2.81 17.67 1.61
N PHE A 54 2.22 17.09 0.57
CA PHE A 54 0.88 16.53 0.63
C PHE A 54 0.69 15.47 -0.43
N GLY A 55 0.35 14.25 -0.02
CA GLY A 55 -0.05 13.18 -0.92
C GLY A 55 0.20 11.78 -0.38
N PRO A 56 -0.34 10.75 -1.05
CA PRO A 56 -0.10 9.36 -0.71
C PRO A 56 1.33 8.95 -1.02
N ILE A 57 1.89 8.16 -0.11
CA ILE A 57 3.20 7.50 -0.23
C ILE A 57 3.00 6.02 -0.54
N LEU A 58 1.99 5.41 0.06
CA LEU A 58 1.55 4.06 -0.25
C LEU A 58 0.03 4.00 -0.19
N HIS A 59 -0.60 3.39 -1.18
CA HIS A 59 -2.05 3.16 -1.23
C HIS A 59 -2.31 1.72 -1.62
N LEU A 60 -2.98 0.99 -0.72
CA LEU A 60 -3.40 -0.39 -0.86
C LEU A 60 -4.92 -0.49 -0.72
N ASP A 61 -5.57 -1.28 -1.57
CA ASP A 61 -6.96 -1.71 -1.37
C ASP A 61 -7.04 -3.22 -1.18
N ILE A 62 -8.14 -3.71 -0.59
CA ILE A 62 -8.55 -5.11 -0.76
C ILE A 62 -9.84 -5.13 -1.58
N LYS A 63 -9.79 -5.77 -2.75
CA LYS A 63 -10.94 -5.89 -3.66
C LYS A 63 -11.05 -7.31 -4.15
N ASP A 64 -12.26 -7.87 -4.11
CA ASP A 64 -12.55 -9.24 -4.54
C ASP A 64 -11.58 -10.28 -3.92
N GLY A 65 -11.19 -10.05 -2.66
CA GLY A 65 -10.28 -10.91 -1.91
C GLY A 65 -8.80 -10.80 -2.32
N LYS A 66 -8.40 -9.75 -3.05
CA LYS A 66 -7.04 -9.51 -3.52
C LYS A 66 -6.51 -8.17 -3.03
N ILE A 67 -5.21 -8.08 -2.79
CA ILE A 67 -4.53 -6.84 -2.43
C ILE A 67 -4.19 -6.08 -3.71
N TRP A 68 -4.65 -4.84 -3.82
CA TRP A 68 -4.36 -3.95 -4.95
C TRP A 68 -3.37 -2.89 -4.50
N ILE A 69 -2.20 -2.84 -5.15
CA ILE A 69 -1.22 -1.77 -4.95
C ILE A 69 -1.56 -0.63 -5.91
N GLN A 70 -2.22 0.40 -5.40
CA GLN A 70 -2.71 1.52 -6.21
C GLN A 70 -1.63 2.58 -6.45
N TRP A 71 -0.74 2.77 -5.47
CA TRP A 71 0.37 3.70 -5.54
C TRP A 71 1.49 3.23 -4.63
N ASN A 72 2.73 3.27 -5.11
CA ASN A 72 3.93 3.08 -4.30
C ASN A 72 4.94 4.17 -4.66
N GLY A 73 5.10 5.14 -3.76
CA GLY A 73 6.06 6.24 -3.88
C GLY A 73 7.38 5.97 -3.15
N THR A 74 7.64 4.73 -2.74
CA THR A 74 8.87 4.32 -2.06
C THR A 74 9.82 3.58 -3.02
N GLU A 75 11.03 3.31 -2.56
CA GLU A 75 11.97 2.43 -3.26
C GLU A 75 11.74 0.93 -2.96
N GLU A 76 10.83 0.62 -2.03
CA GLU A 76 10.55 -0.75 -1.58
C GLU A 76 9.67 -1.51 -2.59
N ASP A 77 9.92 -2.81 -2.74
CA ASP A 77 9.06 -3.70 -3.51
C ASP A 77 7.95 -4.28 -2.63
N ILE A 78 6.89 -3.49 -2.46
CA ILE A 78 5.73 -3.85 -1.64
C ILE A 78 5.09 -5.17 -2.10
N ALA A 79 5.16 -5.50 -3.39
CA ALA A 79 4.61 -6.76 -3.87
C ALA A 79 5.45 -7.95 -3.36
N ALA A 80 6.78 -7.85 -3.45
CA ALA A 80 7.69 -8.85 -2.91
C ALA A 80 7.59 -9.00 -1.38
N GLU A 81 7.35 -7.91 -0.64
CA GLU A 81 7.11 -7.97 0.80
C GLU A 81 5.83 -8.74 1.15
N LEU A 82 4.74 -8.47 0.43
CA LEU A 82 3.49 -9.21 0.59
C LEU A 82 3.69 -10.70 0.27
N GLU A 83 4.47 -11.03 -0.75
CA GLU A 83 4.84 -12.43 -1.05
C GLU A 83 5.62 -13.08 0.09
N ALA A 84 6.60 -12.38 0.67
CA ALA A 84 7.37 -12.88 1.81
C ALA A 84 6.49 -13.13 3.05
N LEU A 85 5.39 -12.38 3.20
CA LEU A 85 4.35 -12.60 4.22
C LEU A 85 3.36 -13.73 3.86
N GLY A 86 3.58 -14.41 2.74
CA GLY A 86 2.80 -15.56 2.29
C GLY A 86 1.57 -15.20 1.47
N VAL A 87 1.45 -13.97 0.96
CA VAL A 87 0.40 -13.60 0.01
C VAL A 87 0.74 -14.19 -1.37
N PRO A 88 -0.10 -15.06 -1.95
CA PRO A 88 0.15 -15.58 -3.28
C PRO A 88 0.20 -14.47 -4.34
N LYS A 89 1.10 -14.57 -5.33
CA LYS A 89 1.17 -13.61 -6.46
C LYS A 89 -0.16 -13.38 -7.16
N ASN A 90 -0.98 -14.43 -7.30
CA ASN A 90 -2.32 -14.36 -7.90
C ASN A 90 -3.38 -13.69 -7.01
N ASN A 91 -3.01 -13.26 -5.80
CA ASN A 91 -3.81 -12.43 -4.90
C ASN A 91 -3.26 -11.01 -4.74
N ILE A 92 -2.25 -10.62 -5.52
CA ILE A 92 -1.69 -9.26 -5.57
C ILE A 92 -1.99 -8.70 -6.96
N VAL A 93 -2.47 -7.46 -7.03
CA VAL A 93 -2.73 -6.76 -8.29
C VAL A 93 -1.93 -5.47 -8.29
N LEU A 94 -1.14 -5.24 -9.33
CA LEU A 94 -0.43 -3.97 -9.55
C LEU A 94 -1.39 -2.94 -10.15
N GLY A 95 -2.16 -2.27 -9.29
CA GLY A 95 -3.22 -1.34 -9.63
C GLY A 95 -2.74 -0.12 -10.43
N PHE A 96 -1.52 0.36 -10.14
CA PHE A 96 -0.87 1.46 -10.86
C PHE A 96 -0.51 1.13 -12.31
N HIS A 97 -0.46 -0.15 -12.69
CA HIS A 97 -0.28 -0.52 -14.09
C HIS A 97 -1.62 -0.46 -14.85
N PRO A 98 -1.63 0.05 -16.10
CA PRO A 98 -2.79 -0.04 -16.97
C PRO A 98 -3.28 -1.50 -17.09
N PRO A 99 -4.60 -1.75 -17.19
CA PRO A 99 -5.13 -3.13 -17.23
C PRO A 99 -4.46 -4.04 -18.27
N ILE A 100 -4.16 -3.52 -19.47
CA ILE A 100 -3.50 -4.28 -20.55
C ILE A 100 -2.06 -4.69 -20.21
N MET A 101 -1.39 -3.96 -19.30
CA MET A 101 -0.01 -4.24 -18.91
C MET A 101 0.08 -5.36 -17.87
N ARG A 102 -0.98 -5.56 -17.06
CA ARG A 102 -0.95 -6.49 -15.92
C ARG A 102 -0.76 -7.95 -16.34
N GLN A 103 -1.24 -8.33 -17.52
CA GLN A 103 -1.03 -9.67 -18.08
C GLN A 103 0.45 -10.00 -18.38
N PHE A 104 1.32 -8.99 -18.46
CA PHE A 104 2.75 -9.15 -18.68
C PHE A 104 3.55 -9.13 -17.37
N THR A 105 2.87 -9.16 -16.22
CA THR A 105 3.47 -9.23 -14.90
C THR A 105 3.26 -10.62 -14.31
N ASP A 106 4.01 -10.97 -13.26
CA ASP A 106 3.82 -12.24 -12.55
C ASP A 106 2.61 -12.23 -11.59
N TYR A 107 1.90 -11.10 -11.50
CA TYR A 107 0.83 -10.84 -10.54
C TYR A 107 -0.56 -10.97 -11.18
N ALA A 108 -1.61 -10.86 -10.36
CA ALA A 108 -2.98 -10.94 -10.87
C ALA A 108 -3.36 -9.72 -11.74
N VAL A 109 -4.23 -9.97 -12.72
CA VAL A 109 -4.73 -8.96 -13.67
C VAL A 109 -5.87 -8.12 -13.06
N TYR A 110 -6.69 -8.77 -12.23
CA TYR A 110 -7.85 -8.25 -11.52
C TYR A 110 -7.90 -8.88 -10.14
#